data_AF-A0A2H9RK97-F1
#
_entry.id   AF-A0A2H9RK97-F1
#
_cell.length_a   1.000
_cell.length_b   1.000
_cell.length_c   1.000
_cell.angle_alpha   90.00
_cell.angle_beta   90.00
_cell.angle_gamma   90.00
#
_symmetry.space_group_name_H-M   'P 1'
#
loop_
_entity.id
_entity.type
_entity.pdbx_description
1 polymer ?
#
loop_
_entity_poly.entity_id
_entity_poly.type
_entity_poly.pdbx_seq_one_letter_code
_entity_poly.pdbx_strand_id
1 'polypeptide(L)'
;MKKSMIIGVIVAILALAIVWYLASPLFIDKEVSEGFPVPGTNTPEMIVSNTLYQGEFKDADSFHKTEGNALIISDNNQNYLRLENFKTTNGPDLKVYLSNDLEAEDYVSLGEL
;
A
#
# COMPACT_ATOMS: atom_id res chain seq x y z
N MET A 1 48.37 9.26 0.94
CA MET A 1 47.30 9.84 1.79
C MET A 1 47.53 9.42 3.22
N LYS A 2 47.29 10.30 4.20
CA LYS A 2 47.44 9.93 5.63
C LYS A 2 46.35 8.92 6.00
N LYS A 3 46.68 7.87 6.78
CA LYS A 3 45.71 6.82 7.17
C LYS A 3 44.46 7.39 7.85
N SER A 4 44.60 8.46 8.63
CA SER A 4 43.48 9.19 9.24
C SER A 4 42.50 9.81 8.23
N MET A 5 43.01 10.25 7.07
CA MET A 5 42.18 10.80 5.99
C MET A 5 41.34 9.71 5.33
N ILE A 6 41.91 8.50 5.17
CA ILE A 6 41.19 7.34 4.63
C ILE A 6 40.09 6.90 5.59
N ILE A 7 40.39 6.84 6.90
CA ILE A 7 39.40 6.51 7.93
C ILE A 7 38.25 7.53 7.94
N GLY A 8 38.56 8.82 7.88
CA GLY A 8 37.54 9.87 7.83
C GLY A 8 36.59 9.74 6.63
N VAL A 9 37.12 9.40 5.45
CA VAL A 9 36.30 9.18 4.25
C VAL A 9 35.40 7.95 4.40
N ILE A 10 35.90 6.84 4.94
CA ILE A 10 35.10 5.63 5.16
C ILE A 10 33.94 5.91 6.13
N VAL A 11 34.22 6.61 7.23
CA VAL A 11 33.19 7.00 8.21
C VAL A 11 32.13 7.90 7.59
N ALA A 12 32.54 8.87 6.75
CA ALA A 12 31.60 9.74 6.06
C ALA A 12 30.68 8.98 5.10
N ILE A 13 31.23 8.02 4.33
CA ILE A 13 30.43 7.19 3.42
C ILE A 13 29.43 6.32 4.19
N LEU A 14 29.86 5.70 5.30
CA LEU A 14 28.97 4.91 6.16
C LEU A 14 27.85 5.77 6.74
N ALA A 15 28.17 6.98 7.22
CA ALA A 15 27.17 7.91 7.74
C ALA A 15 26.14 8.29 6.66
N LEU A 16 26.59 8.59 5.44
CA LEU A 16 25.70 8.88 4.31
C LEU A 16 24.81 7.68 3.94
N ALA A 17 25.36 6.46 3.95
CA ALA A 17 24.58 5.25 3.67
C ALA A 17 23.47 5.03 4.71
N ILE A 18 23.76 5.26 6.00
CA ILE A 18 22.77 5.16 7.09
C ILE A 18 21.69 6.24 6.93
N VAL A 19 22.09 7.49 6.68
CA VAL A 19 21.13 8.60 6.46
C VAL A 19 20.22 8.29 5.28
N TRP A 20 20.77 7.79 4.17
CA TRP A 20 19.97 7.41 3.01
C TRP A 20 19.01 6.26 3.31
N TYR A 21 19.47 5.21 3.99
CA TYR A 21 18.61 4.09 4.38
C TYR A 21 17.38 4.55 5.19
N LEU A 22 17.58 5.47 6.15
CA LEU A 22 16.50 6.00 6.99
C LEU A 22 15.61 7.01 6.28
N ALA A 23 16.15 7.82 5.37
CA ALA A 23 15.40 8.88 4.70
C ALA A 23 14.73 8.42 3.39
N SER A 24 15.27 7.40 2.72
CA SER A 24 14.78 6.95 1.41
C SER A 24 13.29 6.56 1.37
N PRO A 25 12.67 5.99 2.42
CA PRO A 25 11.23 5.70 2.40
C PRO A 25 10.34 6.94 2.24
N LEU A 26 10.84 8.15 2.55
CA LEU A 26 10.10 9.39 2.34
C LEU A 26 10.01 9.80 0.86
N PHE A 27 10.82 9.20 -0.03
CA PHE A 27 10.97 9.63 -1.42
C PHE A 27 10.67 8.53 -2.45
N ILE A 28 10.43 7.30 -2.01
CA ILE A 28 10.19 6.15 -2.89
C ILE A 28 8.73 5.75 -2.74
N ASP A 29 7.96 5.92 -3.82
CA ASP A 29 6.56 5.50 -3.88
C ASP A 29 6.44 4.09 -4.47
N LYS A 30 5.51 3.31 -3.91
CA LYS A 30 5.12 2.00 -4.44
C LYS A 30 3.75 2.12 -5.10
N GLU A 31 3.69 1.88 -6.41
CA GLU A 31 2.45 1.85 -7.17
C GLU A 31 2.09 0.41 -7.53
N VAL A 32 0.82 0.06 -7.35
CA VAL A 32 0.27 -1.26 -7.66
C VAL A 32 -0.97 -1.09 -8.54
N SER A 33 -1.00 -1.75 -9.69
CA SER A 33 -2.15 -1.76 -10.60
C SER A 33 -2.47 -3.20 -10.97
N GLU A 34 -3.52 -3.73 -10.34
CA GLU A 34 -3.96 -5.10 -10.53
C GLU A 34 -5.21 -5.12 -11.42
N GLY A 35 -5.20 -6.03 -12.40
CA GLY A 35 -6.40 -6.32 -13.19
C GLY A 35 -7.46 -7.03 -12.35
N PHE A 36 -8.68 -7.10 -12.87
CA PHE A 36 -9.71 -7.92 -12.23
C PHE A 36 -9.24 -9.39 -12.24
N PRO A 37 -9.35 -10.11 -11.11
CA PRO A 37 -8.96 -11.52 -11.06
C PRO A 37 -9.88 -12.36 -11.95
N VAL A 38 -9.38 -12.81 -13.11
CA VAL A 38 -10.11 -13.70 -14.02
C VAL A 38 -9.58 -15.13 -13.83
N PRO A 39 -10.41 -16.11 -13.44
CA PRO A 39 -9.98 -17.49 -13.32
C PRO A 39 -9.57 -18.08 -14.70
N GLY A 40 -8.28 -18.28 -14.90
CA GLY A 40 -7.75 -19.32 -15.79
C GLY A 40 -8.03 -19.24 -17.30
N THR A 41 -8.41 -18.09 -17.88
CA THR A 41 -8.67 -18.03 -19.33
C THR A 41 -8.21 -16.71 -19.94
N ASN A 42 -7.37 -16.79 -20.98
CA ASN A 42 -6.83 -15.65 -21.76
C ASN A 42 -7.88 -15.00 -22.69
N THR A 43 -9.15 -15.05 -22.32
CA THR A 43 -10.25 -14.54 -23.12
C THR A 43 -10.80 -13.31 -22.42
N PRO A 44 -10.99 -12.17 -23.10
CA PRO A 44 -11.66 -11.02 -22.51
C PRO A 44 -13.15 -11.36 -22.37
N GLU A 45 -13.51 -12.04 -21.29
CA GLU A 45 -14.89 -12.05 -20.83
C GLU A 45 -15.21 -10.62 -20.38
N MET A 46 -16.24 -10.03 -20.99
CA MET A 46 -16.86 -8.82 -20.45
C MET A 46 -17.45 -9.20 -19.08
N ILE A 47 -16.66 -9.00 -18.03
CA ILE A 47 -17.17 -9.10 -16.66
C ILE A 47 -18.14 -7.94 -16.50
N VAL A 48 -19.43 -8.25 -16.47
CA VAL A 48 -20.46 -7.31 -16.02
C VAL A 48 -20.33 -7.20 -14.51
N SER A 49 -19.34 -6.44 -14.06
CA SER A 49 -19.09 -6.18 -12.66
C SER A 49 -20.06 -5.11 -12.17
N ASN A 50 -20.93 -5.47 -11.22
CA ASN A 50 -21.83 -4.52 -10.57
C ASN A 50 -21.21 -4.06 -9.24
N THR A 51 -21.09 -2.75 -9.05
CA THR A 51 -20.71 -2.17 -7.76
C THR A 51 -21.88 -2.30 -6.79
N LEU A 52 -21.67 -3.04 -5.69
CA LEU A 52 -22.67 -3.23 -4.63
C LEU A 52 -22.59 -2.14 -3.58
N TYR A 53 -21.36 -1.81 -3.16
CA TYR A 53 -21.09 -0.82 -2.12
C TYR A 53 -19.84 -0.01 -2.47
N GLN A 54 -19.79 1.23 -2.00
CA GLN A 54 -18.63 2.10 -2.14
C GLN A 54 -18.47 2.97 -0.90
N GLY A 55 -17.22 3.23 -0.54
CA GLY A 55 -16.83 4.23 0.44
C GLY A 55 -15.55 4.93 0.02
N GLU A 56 -15.31 6.09 0.62
CA GLU A 56 -14.08 6.85 0.46
C GLU A 56 -13.17 6.61 1.66
N PHE A 57 -11.86 6.51 1.40
CA PHE A 57 -10.87 6.51 2.48
C PHE A 57 -10.84 7.86 3.19
N LYS A 58 -10.51 7.83 4.47
CA LYS A 58 -10.30 9.02 5.29
C LYS A 58 -8.96 8.94 5.97
N ASP A 59 -8.38 10.11 6.21
CA ASP A 59 -7.19 10.24 7.04
C ASP A 59 -7.39 9.59 8.40
N ALA A 60 -6.37 8.87 8.86
CA ALA A 60 -6.36 8.32 10.21
C ALA A 60 -6.06 9.44 11.24
N ASP A 61 -5.12 10.33 10.92
CA ASP A 61 -4.79 11.50 11.73
C ASP A 61 -4.14 12.64 10.91
N SER A 62 -3.51 13.60 11.59
CA SER A 62 -2.85 14.75 10.95
C SER A 62 -1.59 14.39 10.15
N PHE A 63 -0.98 13.24 10.39
CA PHE A 63 0.27 12.78 9.78
C PHE A 63 0.08 11.54 8.88
N HIS A 64 -0.94 10.73 9.13
CA HIS A 64 -1.26 9.54 8.34
C HIS A 64 -2.41 9.83 7.35
N LYS A 65 -2.01 10.40 6.21
CA LYS A 65 -2.91 10.77 5.12
C LYS A 65 -3.25 9.59 4.24
N THR A 66 -4.53 9.42 3.92
CA THR A 66 -5.03 8.36 3.03
C THR A 66 -6.23 8.84 2.23
N GLU A 67 -6.23 8.55 0.93
CA GLU A 67 -7.30 8.91 -0.01
C GLU A 67 -7.57 7.78 -1.02
N GLY A 68 -8.68 7.90 -1.74
CA GLY A 68 -9.14 6.93 -2.74
C GLY A 68 -10.49 6.33 -2.41
N ASN A 69 -10.87 5.29 -3.16
CA ASN A 69 -12.16 4.63 -3.03
C ASN A 69 -11.98 3.14 -2.71
N ALA A 70 -12.83 2.62 -1.82
CA ALA A 70 -13.02 1.20 -1.61
C ALA A 70 -14.38 0.78 -2.18
N LEU A 71 -14.39 -0.17 -3.10
CA LEU A 71 -15.59 -0.69 -3.75
C LEU A 71 -15.74 -2.17 -3.44
N ILE A 72 -16.97 -2.60 -3.19
CA ILE A 72 -17.35 -4.00 -3.25
C ILE A 72 -18.00 -4.24 -4.60
N ILE A 73 -17.32 -4.99 -5.46
CA ILE A 73 -17.79 -5.37 -6.79
C ILE A 73 -18.15 -6.84 -6.82
N SER A 74 -19.18 -7.19 -7.57
CA SER A 74 -19.62 -8.58 -7.72
C SER A 74 -19.66 -8.98 -9.19
N ASP A 75 -19.25 -10.21 -9.47
CA ASP A 75 -19.43 -10.89 -10.76
C ASP A 75 -20.64 -11.87 -10.75
N ASN A 76 -21.49 -11.79 -9.71
CA ASN A 76 -22.59 -12.71 -9.36
C ASN A 76 -22.17 -14.04 -8.70
N ASN A 77 -20.90 -14.42 -8.76
CA ASN A 77 -20.39 -15.65 -8.15
C ASN A 77 -19.65 -15.36 -6.84
N GLN A 78 -18.93 -14.25 -6.81
CA GLN A 78 -18.17 -13.81 -5.64
C GLN A 78 -18.10 -12.28 -5.57
N ASN A 79 -17.71 -11.81 -4.40
CA ASN A 79 -17.47 -10.38 -4.15
C ASN A 79 -15.98 -10.13 -4.07
N TYR A 80 -15.55 -8.98 -4.58
CA TYR A 80 -14.18 -8.51 -4.52
C TYR A 80 -14.14 -7.14 -3.86
N LEU A 81 -13.16 -6.95 -2.99
CA LEU A 81 -12.76 -5.63 -2.53
C LEU A 81 -11.83 -5.04 -3.59
N ARG A 82 -12.16 -3.85 -4.10
CA ARG A 82 -11.36 -3.11 -5.06
C ARG A 82 -11.01 -1.75 -4.52
N LEU A 83 -9.72 -1.47 -4.46
CA LEU A 83 -9.19 -0.17 -4.08
C LEU A 83 -8.86 0.62 -5.35
N GLU A 84 -9.45 1.80 -5.52
CA GLU A 84 -9.22 2.65 -6.70
C GLU A 84 -8.68 4.01 -6.30
N ASN A 85 -7.68 4.47 -7.05
CA ASN A 85 -6.95 5.71 -6.77
C ASN A 85 -6.48 5.76 -5.30
N PHE A 86 -6.14 4.60 -4.75
CA PHE A 86 -5.72 4.48 -3.36
C PHE A 86 -4.31 5.04 -3.21
N LYS A 87 -4.16 5.99 -2.29
CA LYS A 87 -2.88 6.59 -1.94
C LYS A 87 -2.84 6.78 -0.44
N THR A 88 -1.74 6.35 0.19
CA THR A 88 -1.52 6.53 1.62
C THR A 88 -0.09 6.96 1.90
N THR A 89 0.13 7.49 3.10
CA THR A 89 1.45 7.85 3.60
C THR A 89 2.32 6.60 3.71
N ASN A 90 3.57 6.65 3.25
CA ASN A 90 4.47 5.50 3.33
C ASN A 90 4.66 5.05 4.79
N GLY A 91 4.31 3.79 5.06
CA GLY A 91 4.55 3.11 6.32
C GLY A 91 5.65 2.05 6.18
N PRO A 92 6.26 1.59 7.30
CA PRO A 92 7.20 0.47 7.27
C PRO A 92 6.53 -0.87 6.89
N ASP A 93 5.21 -0.97 7.08
CA ASP A 93 4.41 -2.17 6.83
C ASP A 93 2.95 -1.75 6.59
N LEU A 94 2.39 -2.01 5.40
CA LEU A 94 1.03 -1.62 5.03
C LEU A 94 0.16 -2.88 4.94
N LYS A 95 -0.90 -2.92 5.75
CA LYS A 95 -1.81 -4.06 5.87
C LYS A 95 -3.26 -3.62 5.74
N VAL A 96 -4.09 -4.51 5.22
CA VAL A 96 -5.53 -4.28 5.07
C VAL A 96 -6.32 -5.19 6.00
N TYR A 97 -7.26 -4.60 6.72
CA TYR A 97 -8.17 -5.28 7.63
C TYR A 97 -9.61 -4.90 7.29
N LEU A 98 -10.52 -5.86 7.41
CA LEU A 98 -11.96 -5.62 7.40
C LEU A 98 -12.48 -5.79 8.83
N SER A 99 -12.98 -4.70 9.41
CA SER A 99 -13.41 -4.65 10.81
C SER A 99 -14.90 -4.33 10.92
N ASN A 100 -15.55 -4.85 11.95
CA ASN A 100 -16.93 -4.49 12.31
C ASN A 100 -17.02 -3.25 13.24
N ASP A 101 -15.88 -2.77 13.71
CA ASP A 101 -15.75 -1.62 14.59
C ASP A 101 -14.60 -0.69 14.14
N LEU A 102 -14.52 0.51 14.73
CA LEU A 102 -13.53 1.53 14.35
C LEU A 102 -12.15 1.33 14.99
N GLU A 103 -12.07 0.53 16.05
CA GLU A 103 -10.84 0.26 16.80
C GLU A 103 -10.10 -0.99 16.30
N ALA A 104 -10.72 -1.74 15.39
CA ALA A 104 -10.26 -3.02 14.88
C ALA A 104 -10.03 -4.05 16.01
N GLU A 105 -11.01 -4.18 16.91
CA GLU A 105 -11.01 -5.23 17.93
C GLU A 105 -11.49 -6.58 17.36
N ASP A 106 -12.48 -6.56 16.45
CA ASP A 106 -12.96 -7.73 15.72
C ASP A 106 -12.82 -7.54 14.20
N TYR A 107 -11.78 -8.14 13.64
CA TYR A 107 -11.41 -7.97 12.24
C TYR A 107 -10.93 -9.25 11.57
N VAL A 108 -11.02 -9.24 10.24
CA VAL A 108 -10.38 -10.21 9.35
C VAL A 108 -9.23 -9.52 8.62
N SER A 109 -8.05 -10.14 8.62
CA SER A 109 -6.90 -9.65 7.85
C SER A 109 -7.00 -10.08 6.39
N LEU A 110 -6.80 -9.12 5.48
CA LEU A 110 -6.75 -9.34 4.04
C LEU A 110 -5.32 -9.41 3.49
N GLY A 111 -4.30 -9.14 4.34
CA GLY A 111 -2.89 -9.25 4.00
C GLY A 111 -2.16 -7.91 3.85
N GLU A 112 -0.98 -7.98 3.23
CA GLU A 112 -0.07 -6.87 2.96
C GLU A 112 -0.34 -6.26 1.57
N LEU A 113 0.02 -4.97 1.38
CA LEU A 113 -0.05 -4.27 0.09
C LEU A 113 1.34 -4.05 -0.55
#